data_AF-A0A0F9JIH6-F1
#
_entry.id   AF-A0A0F9JIH6-F1
#
_cell.length_a   1.000
_cell.length_b   1.000
_cell.length_c   1.000
_cell.angle_alpha   90.00
_cell.angle_beta   90.00
_cell.angle_gamma   90.00
#
_symmetry.space_group_name_H-M   'P 1'
#
loop_
_entity.id
_entity.type
_entity.pdbx_description
1 polymer ?
#
loop_
_entity_poly.entity_id
_entity_poly.type
_entity_poly.pdbx_seq_one_letter_code
_entity_poly.pdbx_strand_id
1 'polypeptide(L)'
;MKAILNRLKGGLMNMSQTFRKKGVLMVEKRLTSPLGYTGKLDLVCRLTDGQHHLIDYKTPAIESPTWKAQCAAYCELAKSELGANSTIKKLGSMALMLNKNGKAAKGIVYQYQADDFAAFLSALNCIRYFKK
;
A
#
# COMPACT_ATOMS: atom_id res chain seq x y z
N MET A 1 31.63 8.05 27.73
CA MET A 1 30.91 8.67 26.59
C MET A 1 31.31 8.06 25.23
N LYS A 2 31.40 6.71 25.14
CA LYS A 2 31.92 5.98 23.96
C LYS A 2 30.99 4.86 23.45
N ALA A 3 29.73 4.81 23.89
CA ALA A 3 28.84 3.66 23.65
C ALA A 3 27.65 3.90 22.71
N ILE A 4 27.48 5.09 22.12
CA ILE A 4 26.28 5.41 21.31
C ILE A 4 26.54 5.37 19.78
N LEU A 5 27.79 5.19 19.33
CA LEU A 5 28.14 5.25 17.90
C LEU A 5 28.03 3.92 17.13
N ASN A 6 27.69 2.79 17.77
CA ASN A 6 27.64 1.48 17.10
C ASN A 6 26.27 1.08 16.52
N ARG A 7 25.25 1.95 16.54
CA ARG A 7 23.91 1.61 16.01
C ARG A 7 23.67 2.01 14.55
N LEU A 8 24.68 2.52 13.84
CA LEU A 8 24.59 2.98 12.45
C LEU A 8 25.03 1.93 11.40
N LYS A 9 25.06 0.64 11.75
CA LYS A 9 25.37 -0.46 10.79
C LYS A 9 24.21 -1.46 10.63
N GLY A 10 22.98 -0.96 10.59
CA GLY A 10 21.84 -1.74 10.10
C GLY A 10 21.85 -1.75 8.57
N GLY A 11 22.27 -2.86 7.98
CA GLY A 11 22.57 -3.00 6.57
C GLY A 11 21.49 -2.49 5.62
N LEU A 12 21.93 -1.68 4.65
CA LEU A 12 21.29 -1.52 3.35
C LEU A 12 21.25 -2.90 2.66
N MET A 13 20.21 -3.68 2.94
CA MET A 13 19.85 -4.83 2.12
C MET A 13 19.25 -4.31 0.82
N ASN A 14 20.11 -4.02 -0.16
CA ASN A 14 19.71 -3.94 -1.56
C ASN A 14 19.49 -5.36 -2.08
N MET A 15 18.37 -5.99 -1.70
CA MET A 15 17.80 -7.05 -2.51
C MET A 15 16.75 -6.42 -3.42
N SER A 16 16.99 -6.41 -4.73
CA SER A 16 15.91 -6.19 -5.69
C SER A 16 14.96 -7.40 -5.61
N GLN A 17 14.02 -7.40 -4.67
CA GLN A 17 12.94 -8.39 -4.67
C GLN A 17 12.13 -8.20 -5.95
N THR A 18 12.12 -9.25 -6.78
CA THR A 18 11.31 -9.27 -7.99
C THR A 18 9.92 -9.75 -7.61
N PHE A 19 8.95 -8.84 -7.58
CA PHE A 19 7.55 -9.19 -7.33
C PHE A 19 6.89 -9.63 -8.63
N ARG A 20 6.36 -10.85 -8.67
CA ARG A 20 5.58 -11.38 -9.80
C ARG A 20 4.17 -11.72 -9.33
N LYS A 21 3.15 -11.36 -10.12
CA LYS A 21 1.77 -11.78 -9.86
C LYS A 21 1.56 -13.25 -10.27
N LYS A 22 0.80 -13.99 -9.47
CA LYS A 22 0.33 -15.36 -9.72
C LYS A 22 -1.16 -15.41 -10.09
N GLY A 23 -1.98 -14.55 -9.50
CA GLY A 23 -3.42 -14.46 -9.77
C GLY A 23 -3.97 -13.07 -9.50
N VAL A 24 -5.05 -12.69 -10.19
CA VAL A 24 -5.67 -11.37 -10.09
C VAL A 24 -7.01 -11.50 -9.36
N LEU A 25 -7.26 -10.61 -8.40
CA LEU A 25 -8.50 -10.57 -7.62
C LEU A 25 -9.37 -9.38 -8.03
N MET A 26 -8.77 -8.19 -8.18
CA MET A 26 -9.44 -6.96 -8.60
C MET A 26 -8.50 -6.11 -9.46
N VAL A 27 -9.04 -5.38 -10.43
CA VAL A 27 -8.31 -4.43 -11.28
C VAL A 27 -9.18 -3.21 -11.50
N GLU A 28 -8.63 -2.02 -11.31
CA GLU A 28 -9.27 -0.73 -11.59
C GLU A 28 -10.68 -0.59 -10.98
N LYS A 29 -10.93 -1.26 -9.85
CA LYS A 29 -12.26 -1.36 -9.25
C LYS A 29 -12.51 -0.15 -8.35
N ARG A 30 -13.63 0.54 -8.58
CA ARG A 30 -14.10 1.60 -7.68
C ARG A 30 -14.95 1.01 -6.56
N LEU A 31 -14.61 1.34 -5.33
CA LEU A 31 -15.30 0.89 -4.12
C LEU A 31 -15.69 2.09 -3.25
N THR A 32 -16.75 1.89 -2.48
CA THR A 32 -17.30 2.88 -1.54
C THR A 32 -17.20 2.34 -0.13
N SER A 33 -16.60 3.10 0.77
CA SER A 33 -16.55 2.76 2.19
C SER A 33 -17.84 3.21 2.90
N PRO A 34 -18.36 2.42 3.86
CA PRO A 34 -19.38 2.87 4.79
C PRO A 34 -18.97 4.13 5.57
N LEU A 35 -17.66 4.37 5.71
CA LEU A 35 -17.13 5.56 6.35
C LEU A 35 -17.24 6.81 5.46
N GLY A 36 -17.87 6.75 4.28
CA GLY A 36 -18.19 7.91 3.45
C GLY A 36 -17.03 8.44 2.59
N TYR A 37 -16.16 7.56 2.12
CA TYR A 37 -15.13 7.85 1.11
C TYR A 37 -15.14 6.81 0.00
N THR A 38 -14.65 7.17 -1.19
CA THR A 38 -14.53 6.25 -2.34
C THR A 38 -13.09 6.15 -2.80
N GLY A 39 -12.69 5.00 -3.33
CA GLY A 39 -11.36 4.79 -3.93
C GLY A 39 -11.46 3.98 -5.20
N LYS A 40 -10.56 4.22 -6.16
CA LYS A 40 -10.36 3.35 -7.32
C LYS A 40 -9.04 2.62 -7.12
N LEU A 41 -9.11 1.31 -6.91
CA LEU A 41 -7.97 0.47 -6.61
C LEU A 41 -7.33 0.05 -7.94
N ASP A 42 -6.01 0.22 -8.08
CA ASP A 42 -5.30 -0.14 -9.32
C ASP A 42 -5.28 -1.66 -9.51
N LEU A 43 -4.74 -2.41 -8.54
CA LEU A 43 -4.65 -3.86 -8.61
C LEU A 43 -4.69 -4.51 -7.22
N VAL A 44 -5.46 -5.59 -7.08
CA VAL A 44 -5.35 -6.53 -5.96
C VAL A 44 -5.07 -7.91 -6.52
N CYS A 45 -4.00 -8.54 -6.05
CA CYS A 45 -3.50 -9.78 -6.65
C CYS A 45 -2.85 -10.69 -5.60
N ARG A 46 -2.67 -11.94 -5.98
CA ARG A 46 -1.79 -12.89 -5.28
C ARG A 46 -0.44 -12.89 -5.97
N LEU A 47 0.63 -12.66 -5.23
CA LEU A 47 2.00 -12.75 -5.73
C LEU A 47 2.49 -14.20 -5.78
N THR A 48 3.62 -14.44 -6.43
CA THR A 48 4.22 -15.78 -6.61
C THR A 48 4.67 -16.42 -5.30
N ASP A 49 5.00 -15.62 -4.29
CA ASP A 49 5.27 -16.07 -2.91
C ASP A 49 3.98 -16.51 -2.17
N GLY A 50 2.82 -16.41 -2.83
CA GLY A 50 1.53 -16.79 -2.31
C GLY A 50 0.84 -15.72 -1.47
N GLN A 51 1.48 -14.58 -1.20
CA GLN A 51 0.92 -13.48 -0.42
C GLN A 51 -0.04 -12.63 -1.26
N HIS A 52 -1.10 -12.11 -0.63
CA HIS A 52 -2.02 -11.19 -1.28
C HIS A 52 -1.57 -9.76 -1.06
N HIS A 53 -1.57 -8.98 -2.14
CA HIS A 53 -1.16 -7.58 -2.12
C HIS A 53 -2.13 -6.71 -2.89
N LEU A 54 -2.40 -5.54 -2.30
CA LEU A 54 -2.85 -4.37 -3.03
C LEU A 54 -1.64 -3.65 -3.64
N ILE A 55 -1.67 -3.42 -4.93
CA ILE A 55 -0.62 -2.73 -5.68
C ILE A 55 -1.20 -1.40 -6.17
N ASP A 56 -0.51 -0.32 -5.89
CA ASP A 56 -0.81 1.02 -6.40
C ASP A 56 0.37 1.48 -7.29
N TYR A 57 0.09 1.83 -8.54
CA TYR A 57 1.11 2.17 -9.53
C TYR A 57 1.51 3.63 -9.39
N LYS A 58 2.82 3.88 -9.28
CA LYS A 58 3.38 5.22 -9.15
C LYS A 58 4.34 5.51 -10.31
N THR A 59 4.16 6.65 -10.96
CA THR A 59 5.11 7.20 -11.94
C THR A 59 6.20 8.10 -11.33
N PRO A 60 6.01 8.80 -10.18
CA PRO A 60 7.08 9.58 -9.58
C PRO A 60 8.28 8.72 -9.16
N ALA A 61 9.49 9.29 -9.29
CA ALA A 61 10.74 8.64 -8.87
C ALA A 61 11.03 8.74 -7.36
N ILE A 62 10.25 9.55 -6.63
CA ILE A 62 10.43 9.80 -5.19
C ILE A 62 9.14 9.41 -4.45
N GLU A 63 9.32 8.73 -3.32
CA GLU A 63 8.24 8.34 -2.43
C GLU A 63 7.57 9.56 -1.78
N SER A 64 6.22 9.60 -1.80
CA SER A 64 5.47 10.60 -1.05
C SER A 64 5.03 10.04 0.31
N PRO A 65 5.08 10.84 1.39
CA PRO A 65 4.58 10.43 2.71
C PRO A 65 3.10 9.99 2.70
N THR A 66 2.29 10.49 1.76
CA THR A 66 0.85 10.21 1.70
C THR A 66 0.52 8.84 1.10
N TRP A 67 1.47 8.17 0.46
CA TRP A 67 1.23 6.88 -0.20
C TRP A 67 0.83 5.79 0.78
N LYS A 68 1.42 5.79 1.98
CA LYS A 68 1.06 4.85 3.05
C LYS A 68 -0.39 4.98 3.46
N ALA A 69 -0.85 6.21 3.71
CA ALA A 69 -2.23 6.50 4.07
C ALA A 69 -3.20 6.11 2.95
N GLN A 70 -2.85 6.38 1.69
CA GLN A 70 -3.63 5.95 0.53
C GLN A 70 -3.74 4.42 0.45
N CYS A 71 -2.61 3.71 0.50
CA CYS A 71 -2.56 2.25 0.46
C CYS A 71 -3.36 1.63 1.62
N ALA A 72 -3.27 2.20 2.82
CA ALA A 72 -4.04 1.74 3.97
C ALA A 72 -5.55 1.88 3.75
N ALA A 73 -6.01 3.04 3.26
CA ALA A 73 -7.43 3.25 2.92
C ALA A 73 -7.93 2.29 1.83
N TYR A 74 -7.10 2.04 0.81
CA TYR A 74 -7.44 1.08 -0.24
C TYR A 74 -7.46 -0.36 0.26
N CYS A 75 -6.57 -0.73 1.18
CA CYS A 75 -6.60 -2.03 1.85
C CYS A 75 -7.91 -2.24 2.62
N GLU A 76 -8.40 -1.22 3.33
CA GLU A 76 -9.69 -1.31 4.03
C GLU A 76 -10.87 -1.48 3.06
N LEU A 77 -10.88 -0.74 1.94
CA LEU A 77 -11.87 -0.95 0.88
C LEU A 77 -11.81 -2.38 0.31
N ALA A 78 -10.61 -2.86 -0.02
CA ALA A 78 -10.41 -4.19 -0.58
C ALA A 78 -10.87 -5.29 0.39
N LYS A 79 -10.53 -5.18 1.68
CA LYS A 79 -10.95 -6.13 2.71
C LYS A 79 -12.47 -6.15 2.87
N SER A 80 -13.10 -4.97 2.88
CA SER A 80 -14.57 -4.87 2.97
C SER A 80 -15.26 -5.57 1.79
N GLU A 81 -14.74 -5.39 0.58
CA GLU A 81 -15.28 -6.01 -0.63
C GLU A 81 -15.07 -7.53 -0.66
N LEU A 82 -13.89 -8.00 -0.22
CA LEU A 82 -13.58 -9.43 -0.18
C LEU A 82 -14.36 -10.18 0.92
N GLY A 83 -14.86 -9.45 1.92
CA GLY A 83 -15.71 -9.96 3.00
C GLY A 83 -14.93 -10.72 4.09
N ALA A 84 -15.58 -10.85 5.26
CA ALA A 84 -15.02 -11.51 6.44
C ALA A 84 -14.71 -13.00 6.26
N ASN A 85 -15.38 -13.64 5.30
CA ASN A 85 -15.20 -15.07 4.99
C ASN A 85 -14.13 -15.33 3.92
N SER A 86 -13.41 -14.30 3.47
CA SER A 86 -12.35 -14.53 2.50
C SER A 86 -11.23 -15.37 3.12
N THR A 87 -10.65 -16.28 2.33
CA THR A 87 -9.46 -17.05 2.74
C THR A 87 -8.20 -16.18 2.84
N ILE A 88 -8.32 -14.87 2.58
CA ILE A 88 -7.25 -13.89 2.61
C ILE A 88 -7.06 -13.43 4.05
N LYS A 89 -6.23 -14.17 4.79
CA LYS A 89 -5.91 -13.88 6.21
C LYS A 89 -5.19 -12.54 6.41
N LYS A 90 -4.40 -12.11 5.43
CA LYS A 90 -3.62 -10.88 5.45
C LYS A 90 -3.53 -10.30 4.04
N LEU A 91 -3.72 -8.99 3.94
CA LEU A 91 -3.53 -8.22 2.72
C LEU A 91 -2.40 -7.21 2.96
N GLY A 92 -1.27 -7.41 2.29
CA GLY A 92 -0.20 -6.41 2.24
C GLY A 92 -0.52 -5.31 1.23
N SER A 93 0.28 -4.25 1.22
CA SER A 93 0.21 -3.23 0.18
C SER A 93 1.58 -2.85 -0.34
N MET A 94 1.65 -2.42 -1.59
CA MET A 94 2.88 -1.95 -2.21
C MET A 94 2.60 -0.80 -3.17
N ALA A 95 3.37 0.28 -3.06
CA ALA A 95 3.51 1.23 -4.14
C ALA A 95 4.53 0.69 -5.15
N LEU A 96 4.12 0.47 -6.39
CA LEU A 96 4.99 0.01 -7.46
C LEU A 96 5.40 1.18 -8.34
N MET A 97 6.64 1.63 -8.15
CA MET A 97 7.21 2.74 -8.90
C MET A 97 7.72 2.26 -10.26
N LEU A 98 7.06 2.68 -11.32
CA LEU A 98 7.39 2.30 -12.69
C LEU A 98 8.65 3.04 -13.15
N ASN A 99 9.54 2.33 -13.83
CA ASN A 99 10.71 2.94 -14.43
C ASN A 99 10.38 3.49 -15.81
N LYS A 100 10.56 4.80 -16.02
CA LYS A 100 10.28 5.47 -17.31
C LYS A 100 11.04 4.88 -18.52
N ASN A 101 12.17 4.22 -18.30
CA ASN A 101 12.98 3.62 -19.35
C ASN A 101 12.65 2.13 -19.57
N GLY A 102 11.52 1.64 -19.03
CA GLY A 102 11.11 0.23 -19.16
C GLY A 102 11.96 -0.76 -18.37
N LYS A 103 12.89 -0.29 -17.53
CA LYS A 103 13.65 -1.14 -16.61
C LYS A 103 12.75 -1.68 -15.49
N ALA A 104 13.28 -2.58 -14.67
CA ALA A 104 12.54 -3.14 -13.54
C ALA A 104 11.93 -2.04 -12.65
N ALA A 105 10.67 -2.22 -12.28
CA ALA A 105 9.97 -1.36 -11.34
C ALA A 105 10.51 -1.53 -9.91
N LYS A 106 10.44 -0.46 -9.11
CA LYS A 106 10.81 -0.49 -7.69
C LYS A 106 9.55 -0.64 -6.84
N GLY A 107 9.46 -1.73 -6.08
CA GLY A 107 8.40 -1.91 -5.10
C GLY A 107 8.77 -1.27 -3.76
N ILE A 108 7.89 -0.44 -3.21
CA ILE A 108 7.94 0.00 -1.82
C ILE A 108 6.82 -0.73 -1.09
N VAL A 109 7.19 -1.73 -0.30
CA VAL A 109 6.25 -2.56 0.43
C VAL A 109 5.87 -1.84 1.73
N TYR A 110 4.57 -1.67 1.93
CA TYR A 110 4.00 -1.20 3.18
C TYR A 110 3.30 -2.37 3.87
N GLN A 111 3.74 -2.66 5.10
CA GLN A 111 2.91 -3.45 5.98
C GLN A 111 1.74 -2.57 6.39
N TYR A 112 0.51 -3.06 6.23
CA TYR A 112 -0.66 -2.37 6.73
C TYR A 112 -0.50 -2.11 8.24
N GLN A 113 -0.47 -0.84 8.62
CA GLN A 113 -0.45 -0.39 10.01
C GLN A 113 -1.75 0.37 10.29
N ALA A 114 -2.34 0.16 11.48
CA ALA A 114 -3.52 0.90 11.90
C ALA A 114 -3.29 2.42 11.89
N ASP A 115 -2.05 2.84 12.19
CA ASP A 115 -1.64 4.25 12.23
C ASP A 115 -1.73 4.93 10.86
N ASP A 116 -1.38 4.22 9.78
CA ASP A 116 -1.47 4.77 8.42
C ASP A 116 -2.93 5.03 8.01
N PHE A 117 -3.83 4.12 8.42
CA PHE A 117 -5.26 4.31 8.20
C PHE A 117 -5.84 5.42 9.10
N ALA A 118 -5.39 5.52 10.34
CA ALA A 118 -5.77 6.61 11.24
C ALA A 118 -5.36 7.97 10.66
N ALA A 119 -4.15 8.08 10.09
CA ALA A 119 -3.69 9.29 9.40
C ALA A 119 -4.60 9.65 8.21
N PHE A 120 -5.02 8.66 7.40
CA PHE A 120 -6.01 8.87 6.34
C PHE A 120 -7.34 9.40 6.89
N LEU A 121 -7.87 8.81 7.96
CA LEU A 121 -9.13 9.23 8.57
C LEU A 121 -9.05 10.66 9.14
N SER A 122 -7.92 11.03 9.76
CA SER A 122 -7.69 12.41 10.20
C SER A 122 -7.75 13.38 9.02
N ALA A 123 -7.07 13.08 7.92
CA ALA A 123 -7.13 13.91 6.72
C ALA A 123 -8.54 14.00 6.12
N LEU A 124 -9.28 12.88 6.08
CA LEU A 124 -10.67 12.83 5.63
C LEU A 124 -11.58 13.73 6.48
N ASN A 125 -11.39 13.71 7.81
CA ASN A 125 -12.15 14.55 8.73
C ASN A 125 -11.83 16.04 8.56
N CYS A 126 -10.57 16.41 8.32
CA CYS A 126 -10.21 17.79 7.97
C CYS A 126 -10.94 18.24 6.70
N ILE A 127 -10.92 17.43 5.63
CA ILE A 127 -11.64 17.75 4.39
C ILE A 127 -13.13 17.95 4.65
N ARG A 128 -13.75 17.08 5.44
CA ARG A 128 -15.17 17.19 5.81
C ARG A 128 -15.48 18.46 6.57
N TYR A 129 -14.60 18.88 7.48
CA TYR A 129 -14.77 20.11 8.22
C TYR A 129 -14.78 21.33 7.30
N PHE A 130 -13.83 21.40 6.34
CA PHE A 130 -13.70 22.54 5.43
C PHE A 130 -14.68 22.54 4.25
N LYS A 131 -15.30 21.40 3.92
CA LYS A 131 -16.32 21.29 2.86
C LYS A 131 -17.74 21.52 3.36
N LYS A 132 -17.94 21.75 4.65
CA LYS A 132 -19.17 22.35 5.17
C LYS A 132 -19.24 23.80 4.73
#